data_AF-A0A838PD69-F1
#
_entry.id   AF-A0A838PD69-F1
#
_cell.length_a   1.000
_cell.length_b   1.000
_cell.length_c   1.000
_cell.angle_alpha   90.00
_cell.angle_beta   90.00
_cell.angle_gamma   90.00
#
_symmetry.space_group_name_H-M   'P 1'
#
loop_
_entity.id
_entity.type
_entity.pdbx_description
1 polymer ?
#
loop_
_entity_poly.entity_id
_entity_poly.type
_entity_poly.pdbx_seq_one_letter_code
_entity_poly.pdbx_strand_id
1 'polypeptide(L)'
;MTDQRVEEVGDGEVLRITASLVSVPLTVINRQGQYIVDLHQNDFRIYDDGVEQTIAHFSNVDHAFSVALLIDTSGSTAAFLV
;
A
#
# COMPACT_ATOMS: atom_id res chain seq x y z
N MET A 1 -16.46 -3.68 46.13
CA MET A 1 -15.98 -4.91 45.47
C MET A 1 -17.12 -5.39 44.60
N THR A 2 -17.17 -4.94 43.35
CA THR A 2 -18.20 -5.34 42.38
C THR A 2 -17.64 -6.45 41.51
N ASP A 3 -18.26 -7.61 41.66
CA ASP A 3 -18.06 -8.83 40.90
C ASP A 3 -18.23 -8.55 39.40
N GLN A 4 -17.16 -8.70 38.62
CA GLN A 4 -17.24 -8.71 37.16
C GLN A 4 -17.48 -10.15 36.73
N ARG A 5 -18.75 -10.48 36.51
CA ARG A 5 -19.16 -11.75 35.94
C ARG A 5 -18.60 -11.86 34.51
N VAL A 6 -17.59 -12.69 34.34
CA VAL A 6 -17.12 -13.12 33.02
C VAL A 6 -18.27 -13.91 32.38
N GLU A 7 -18.87 -13.39 31.32
CA GLU A 7 -19.87 -14.13 30.56
C GLU A 7 -19.16 -15.23 29.76
N GLU A 8 -19.53 -16.48 30.01
CA GLU A 8 -19.03 -17.61 29.24
C GLU A 8 -19.60 -17.57 27.82
N VAL A 9 -18.70 -17.42 26.84
CA VAL A 9 -19.01 -17.48 25.42
C VAL A 9 -19.44 -18.92 25.08
N GLY A 10 -20.70 -19.07 24.64
CA GLY A 10 -21.28 -20.37 24.32
C GLY A 10 -20.65 -21.01 23.09
N ASP A 11 -20.59 -22.35 23.09
CA ASP A 11 -20.03 -23.20 22.02
C ASP A 11 -20.88 -23.07 20.74
N GLY A 12 -20.64 -22.00 19.98
CA GLY A 12 -21.43 -21.61 18.81
C GLY A 12 -21.47 -20.10 18.51
N GLU A 13 -20.91 -19.25 19.35
CA GLU A 13 -20.85 -17.82 19.09
C GLU A 13 -19.78 -17.48 18.03
N VAL A 14 -20.23 -17.01 16.86
CA VAL A 14 -19.34 -16.61 15.76
C VAL A 14 -18.85 -15.19 15.99
N LEU A 15 -17.59 -15.04 16.39
CA LEU A 15 -16.93 -13.74 16.48
C LEU A 15 -16.71 -13.17 15.07
N ARG A 16 -17.41 -12.08 14.74
CA ARG A 16 -17.20 -11.30 13.51
C ARG A 16 -16.53 -9.98 13.85
N ILE A 17 -15.35 -9.76 13.28
CA ILE A 17 -14.61 -8.51 13.42
C ILE A 17 -14.65 -7.77 12.08
N THR A 18 -15.15 -6.54 12.09
CA THR A 18 -15.10 -5.63 10.94
C THR A 18 -13.90 -4.70 11.14
N ALA A 19 -12.95 -4.72 10.20
CA ALA A 19 -11.79 -3.83 10.21
C ALA A 19 -11.76 -2.98 8.93
N SER A 20 -11.36 -1.72 9.06
CA SER A 20 -11.12 -0.83 7.93
C SER A 20 -9.65 -0.89 7.55
N LEU A 21 -9.36 -1.35 6.34
CA LEU A 21 -8.00 -1.34 5.78
C LEU A 21 -7.79 -0.06 4.96
N VAL A 22 -6.63 0.57 5.15
CA VAL A 22 -6.19 1.75 4.39
C VAL A 22 -4.97 1.36 3.56
N SER A 23 -4.97 1.72 2.28
CA SER A 23 -3.85 1.48 1.37
C SER A 23 -2.92 2.70 1.33
N VAL A 24 -1.62 2.47 1.48
CA VAL A 24 -0.58 3.50 1.43
C VAL A 24 0.34 3.24 0.23
N PRO A 25 0.10 3.86 -0.93
CA PRO A 25 1.00 3.72 -2.08
C PRO A 25 2.28 4.52 -1.84
N LEU A 26 3.44 3.91 -2.11
CA LEU A 26 4.75 4.56 -1.95
C LEU A 26 5.72 4.16 -3.05
N THR A 27 6.71 5.03 -3.28
CA THR A 27 7.84 4.79 -4.19
C THR A 27 9.12 5.20 -3.48
N VAL A 28 10.15 4.35 -3.54
CA VAL A 28 11.45 4.64 -2.93
C VAL A 28 12.48 4.89 -4.02
N ILE A 29 13.22 5.99 -3.87
CA ILE A 29 14.24 6.43 -4.83
C ILE A 29 15.54 6.67 -4.06
N ASN A 30 16.66 6.21 -4.61
CA ASN A 30 17.99 6.45 -4.03
C ASN A 30 18.49 7.88 -4.33
N ARG A 31 19.64 8.26 -3.75
CA ARG A 31 20.22 9.59 -3.94
C ARG A 31 20.62 9.91 -5.39
N GLN A 32 20.83 8.89 -6.21
CA GLN A 32 21.13 9.01 -7.64
C GLN A 32 19.87 9.10 -8.52
N GLY A 33 18.67 9.10 -7.93
CA GLY A 33 17.41 9.17 -8.68
C GLY A 33 16.91 7.84 -9.23
N GLN A 34 17.48 6.71 -8.79
CA GLN A 34 17.10 5.37 -9.25
C GLN A 34 16.05 4.75 -8.32
N TYR A 35 15.07 4.05 -8.89
CA TYR A 35 14.08 3.30 -8.12
C TYR A 35 14.72 2.14 -7.36
N ILE A 36 14.31 1.97 -6.10
CA ILE A 36 14.62 0.78 -5.31
C ILE A 36 13.44 -0.17 -5.43
N VAL A 37 13.65 -1.33 -6.05
CA VAL A 37 12.58 -2.26 -6.45
C VAL A 37 12.52 -3.54 -5.62
N ASP A 38 13.56 -3.83 -4.84
CA ASP A 38 13.67 -5.04 -4.01
C ASP A 38 13.42 -4.70 -2.53
N LEU A 39 12.22 -4.20 -2.26
CA LEU A 39 11.80 -3.81 -0.92
C LEU A 39 10.96 -4.92 -0.32
N HIS A 40 11.13 -5.12 0.98
CA HIS A 40 10.38 -6.06 1.79
C HIS A 40 9.56 -5.32 2.83
N GLN A 41 8.50 -5.96 3.33
CA GLN A 41 7.66 -5.41 4.39
C GLN A 41 8.46 -4.94 5.61
N ASN A 42 9.54 -5.64 5.96
CA ASN A 42 10.40 -5.34 7.11
C ASN A 42 11.26 -4.07 6.93
N ASP A 43 11.32 -3.51 5.72
CA ASP A 43 12.00 -2.24 5.45
C ASP A 43 11.14 -1.03 5.85
N PHE A 44 9.89 -1.26 6.27
CA PHE A 44 8.92 -0.21 6.58
C PHE A 44 8.40 -0.33 8.01
N ARG A 45 8.09 0.84 8.58
CA ARG A 45 7.27 0.98 9.79
C ARG A 45 6.24 2.06 9.52
N ILE A 46 4.98 1.78 9.81
CA ILE A 46 3.88 2.73 9.68
C ILE A 46 3.53 3.23 11.07
N TYR A 47 3.36 4.54 11.21
CA TYR A 47 2.91 5.15 12.45
C TYR A 47 1.63 5.95 12.16
N ASP A 48 0.65 5.83 13.05
CA ASP A 48 -0.56 6.65 13.07
C ASP A 48 -0.65 7.33 14.44
N ASP A 49 -0.73 8.66 14.45
CA ASP A 49 -0.64 9.49 15.66
C ASP A 49 0.51 9.10 16.62
N GLY A 50 1.64 8.68 16.04
CA GLY A 50 2.84 8.27 16.78
C GLY A 50 2.81 6.82 17.32
N VAL A 51 1.75 6.07 17.05
CA VAL A 51 1.62 4.65 17.41
C VAL A 51 1.96 3.78 16.21
N GLU A 52 2.85 2.81 16.39
CA GLU A 52 3.24 1.87 15.33
C GLU A 52 2.07 0.95 14.94
N GLN A 53 1.81 0.85 13.64
CA GLN A 53 0.73 0.08 13.06
C GLN A 53 1.25 -1.20 12.42
N THR A 54 0.51 -2.29 12.56
CA THR A 54 0.82 -3.55 11.89
C THR A 54 0.49 -3.45 10.40
N ILE A 55 1.48 -3.72 9.55
CA ILE A 55 1.25 -3.87 8.12
C ILE A 55 0.54 -5.20 7.87
N ALA A 56 -0.76 -5.15 7.57
CA ALA A 56 -1.58 -6.35 7.35
C ALA A 56 -1.31 -7.03 5.99
N HIS A 57 -0.95 -6.24 4.99
CA HIS A 57 -0.61 -6.72 3.65
C HIS A 57 0.45 -5.83 3.03
N PHE A 58 1.46 -6.44 2.41
CA PHE A 58 2.50 -5.75 1.67
C PHE A 58 2.63 -6.40 0.30
N SER A 59 2.65 -5.58 -0.75
CA SER A 59 2.89 -6.04 -2.11
C SER A 59 3.81 -5.08 -2.85
N ASN A 60 4.83 -5.63 -3.50
CA ASN A 60 5.55 -4.90 -4.54
C ASN A 60 4.60 -4.83 -5.72
N VAL A 61 4.16 -3.62 -6.05
CA VAL A 61 3.13 -3.41 -7.07
C VAL A 61 3.77 -3.61 -8.45
N ASP A 62 4.03 -4.87 -8.82
CA ASP A 62 4.23 -5.31 -10.20
C ASP A 62 2.85 -5.40 -10.89
N HIS A 63 2.08 -4.31 -10.84
CA HIS A 63 0.83 -4.24 -11.59
C HIS A 63 1.16 -3.93 -13.04
N ALA A 64 0.55 -4.69 -13.96
CA ALA A 64 0.54 -4.33 -15.36
C ALA A 64 -0.01 -2.91 -15.50
N PHE A 65 0.84 -1.98 -15.95
CA PHE A 65 0.45 -0.61 -16.22
C PHE A 65 0.35 -0.42 -17.74
N SER A 66 -0.68 0.31 -18.17
CA SER A 66 -0.88 0.64 -19.56
C SER A 66 -0.32 2.03 -19.84
N VAL A 67 0.66 2.13 -20.73
CA VAL A 67 1.17 3.42 -21.21
C VAL A 67 0.48 3.76 -22.53
N ALA A 68 -0.16 4.92 -22.58
CA ALA A 68 -0.65 5.51 -23.82
C ALA A 68 0.35 6.57 -24.28
N LEU A 69 1.02 6.31 -25.41
CA LEU A 69 1.88 7.28 -26.07
C LEU A 69 1.09 7.93 -27.21
N LEU A 70 0.78 9.22 -27.09
CA LEU A 70 0.17 10.00 -28.16
C LEU A 70 1.24 10.84 -28.85
N ILE A 71 1.48 10.55 -30.12
CA ILE A 71 2.43 11.30 -30.95
C ILE A 71 1.62 12.16 -31.91
N ASP A 72 1.82 13.46 -31.87
CA ASP A 72 1.32 14.36 -32.90
C ASP A 72 2.22 14.25 -34.15
N THR A 73 1.63 13.89 -35.29
CA THR A 73 2.31 13.78 -36.59
C THR A 73 2.00 14.96 -37.51
N SER A 74 1.49 16.08 -36.95
CA SER A 74 1.31 17.32 -37.70
C SER A 74 2.65 17.87 -38.22
N GLY A 75 2.65 18.58 -39.35
CA GLY A 75 3.89 19.03 -40.01
C GLY A 75 4.83 19.88 -39.15
N SER A 76 4.32 20.47 -38.05
CA SER A 76 5.11 21.25 -37.08
C SER A 76 5.95 20.40 -36.11
N THR A 77 5.66 19.10 -35.96
CA THR A 77 6.41 18.21 -35.05
C THR A 77 7.55 17.46 -35.74
N ALA A 78 7.72 17.64 -37.06
CA ALA A 78 8.72 16.95 -37.87
C ALA A 78 10.18 17.11 -37.39
N ALA A 79 10.49 18.16 -36.61
CA ALA A 79 11.82 18.36 -36.04
C ALA A 79 12.12 17.54 -34.78
N PHE A 80 11.12 16.89 -34.18
CA PHE A 80 11.25 16.16 -32.90
C PHE A 80 11.06 14.63 -33.03
N LEU A 81 10.84 14.12 -34.24
CA LEU A 81 10.79 12.68 -34.55
C LEU A 81 12.09 12.27 -35.25
N VAL A 82 13.20 12.18 -34.51
CA VAL A 82 14.43 11.46 -34.91
C VAL A 82 15.04 10.78 -33.69
#